data_AF-D6GS37-F1
#
_entry.id   AF-D6GS37-F1
#
_cell.length_a   1.000
_cell.length_b   1.000
_cell.length_c   1.000
_cell.angle_alpha   90.00
_cell.angle_beta   90.00
_cell.angle_gamma   90.00
#
_symmetry.space_group_name_H-M   'P 1'
#
loop_
_entity.id
_entity.type
_entity.pdbx_description
1 polymer ?
#
loop_
_entity_poly.entity_id
_entity_poly.type
_entity_poly.pdbx_seq_one_letter_code
_entity_poly.pdbx_strand_id
1 'polypeptide(L)'
;MNKKLSKRNGFTLIEIIISITLLLLIATYGMLKYQNVKESAQQKLDIASAVSFAETLELALMDNPNCFNDKQIIQSNDPIVTKYTHSILAAKSKKYFGPFTATIKKSSADEYSFEITANNNKVYPQEESGNNNTNSMGKTKE
;
A
#
# COMPACT_ATOMS: atom_id res chain seq x y z
N MET A 1 -37.43 0.52 61.82
CA MET A 1 -36.92 1.38 60.74
C MET A 1 -37.13 0.67 59.41
N ASN A 2 -38.13 1.08 58.62
CA ASN A 2 -38.40 0.48 57.31
C ASN A 2 -37.56 1.18 56.24
N LYS A 3 -36.51 0.50 55.76
CA LYS A 3 -35.61 1.00 54.72
C LYS A 3 -36.30 0.84 53.36
N LYS A 4 -36.80 1.95 52.78
CA LYS A 4 -37.30 1.94 51.40
C LYS A 4 -36.16 1.57 50.46
N LEU A 5 -36.25 0.42 49.81
CA LEU A 5 -35.38 0.06 48.69
C LEU A 5 -35.67 1.04 47.54
N SER A 6 -34.67 1.84 47.16
CA SER A 6 -34.73 2.69 45.97
C SER A 6 -34.89 1.80 44.73
N LYS A 7 -35.97 2.00 43.96
CA LYS A 7 -36.13 1.33 42.66
C LYS A 7 -35.02 1.83 41.73
N ARG A 8 -34.00 1.00 41.53
CA ARG A 8 -32.99 1.25 40.50
C ARG A 8 -33.64 0.99 39.15
N ASN A 9 -33.75 2.01 38.31
CA ASN A 9 -34.28 1.86 36.95
C ASN A 9 -33.34 0.91 36.18
N GLY A 10 -33.80 -0.31 35.94
CA GLY A 10 -33.09 -1.29 35.12
C GLY A 10 -33.34 -1.01 33.64
N PHE A 11 -32.42 -1.47 32.78
CA PHE A 11 -32.59 -1.40 31.33
C PHE A 11 -33.80 -2.22 30.89
N THR A 12 -34.65 -1.61 30.07
CA THR A 12 -35.82 -2.29 29.49
C THR A 12 -35.39 -3.05 28.23
N LEU A 13 -36.04 -4.16 27.89
CA LEU A 13 -35.75 -4.94 26.68
C LEU A 13 -35.72 -4.06 25.41
N ILE A 14 -36.64 -3.11 25.31
CA ILE A 14 -36.73 -2.18 24.18
C ILE A 14 -35.48 -1.30 24.03
N GLU A 15 -34.87 -0.89 25.15
CA GLU A 15 -33.70 -0.03 25.16
C GLU A 15 -32.46 -0.80 24.68
N ILE A 16 -32.37 -2.08 25.03
CA ILE A 16 -31.33 -2.98 24.52
C ILE A 16 -31.51 -3.19 23.01
N ILE A 17 -32.73 -3.42 22.54
CA ILE A 17 -33.01 -3.63 21.10
C ILE A 17 -32.65 -2.38 20.28
N ILE A 18 -33.07 -1.20 20.73
CA ILE A 18 -32.75 0.08 20.06
C ILE A 18 -31.23 0.29 20.05
N SER A 19 -30.55 0.05 21.17
CA SER A 19 -29.10 0.22 21.30
C SER A 19 -28.32 -0.68 20.34
N ILE A 20 -28.67 -1.98 20.28
CA ILE A 20 -28.03 -2.95 19.36
C ILE A 20 -28.27 -2.54 17.91
N THR A 21 -29.49 -2.11 17.58
CA THR A 21 -29.85 -1.69 16.22
C THR A 21 -29.00 -0.50 15.78
N LEU A 22 -28.83 0.51 16.64
CA LEU A 22 -27.98 1.67 16.35
C LEU A 22 -26.51 1.29 16.22
N LEU A 23 -26.01 0.41 17.08
CA LEU A 23 -24.64 -0.11 17.01
C LEU A 23 -24.37 -0.81 15.67
N LEU A 24 -25.28 -1.66 15.21
CA LEU A 24 -25.16 -2.35 13.92
C LEU A 24 -25.16 -1.37 12.75
N LEU A 25 -26.02 -0.35 12.79
CA LEU A 25 -26.09 0.67 11.74
C LEU A 25 -24.78 1.47 11.64
N ILE A 26 -24.22 1.89 12.78
CA ILE A 26 -22.94 2.62 12.80
C ILE A 26 -21.78 1.71 12.39
N ALA A 27 -21.76 0.46 12.87
CA ALA A 27 -20.70 -0.50 12.57
C ALA A 27 -20.62 -0.83 11.07
N THR A 28 -21.77 -1.05 10.43
CA THR A 28 -21.84 -1.34 8.98
C THR A 28 -21.33 -0.17 8.14
N TYR A 29 -21.73 1.06 8.46
CA TYR A 29 -21.23 2.26 7.77
C TYR A 29 -19.72 2.46 7.96
N GLY A 30 -19.23 2.31 9.19
CA GLY A 30 -17.81 2.40 9.50
C GLY A 30 -16.96 1.37 8.76
N MET A 31 -17.45 0.14 8.66
CA MET A 31 -16.76 -0.97 7.98
C MET A 31 -16.55 -0.69 6.48
N LEU A 32 -17.57 -0.15 5.79
CA LEU A 32 -17.46 0.17 4.36
C LEU A 32 -16.39 1.25 4.10
N LYS A 33 -16.39 2.33 4.89
CA LYS A 33 -15.40 3.40 4.76
C LYS A 33 -13.98 2.90 5.08
N TYR A 34 -13.85 2.05 6.11
CA TYR A 34 -12.57 1.52 6.54
C TYR A 34 -11.89 0.67 5.46
N GLN A 35 -12.65 -0.13 4.69
CA GLN A 35 -12.10 -0.96 3.62
C GLN A 35 -11.38 -0.13 2.55
N ASN A 36 -11.96 1.00 2.14
CA ASN A 36 -11.37 1.88 1.12
C ASN A 36 -10.07 2.52 1.63
N VAL A 37 -10.07 3.03 2.87
CA VAL A 37 -8.89 3.64 3.47
C VAL A 37 -7.77 2.61 3.66
N LYS A 38 -8.13 1.40 4.12
CA LYS A 38 -7.19 0.28 4.28
C LYS A 38 -6.55 -0.08 2.95
N GLU A 39 -7.32 -0.17 1.87
CA GLU A 39 -6.81 -0.49 0.54
C GLU A 39 -5.84 0.60 0.04
N SER A 40 -6.18 1.89 0.18
CA SER A 40 -5.28 2.98 -0.19
C SER A 40 -3.99 2.99 0.62
N ALA A 41 -4.06 2.69 1.93
CA ALA A 41 -2.89 2.57 2.78
C ALA A 41 -2.01 1.38 2.35
N GLN A 42 -2.62 0.24 2.02
CA GLN A 42 -1.91 -0.92 1.50
C GLN A 42 -1.19 -0.62 0.18
N GLN A 43 -1.81 0.11 -0.74
CA GLN A 43 -1.15 0.51 -1.98
C GLN A 43 0.09 1.38 -1.72
N LYS A 44 0.02 2.31 -0.77
CA LYS A 44 1.18 3.12 -0.36
C LYS A 44 2.29 2.29 0.27
N LEU A 45 1.92 1.31 1.10
CA LEU A 45 2.89 0.37 1.69
C LEU A 45 3.55 -0.52 0.63
N ASP A 46 2.80 -0.95 -0.39
CA ASP A 46 3.34 -1.73 -1.50
C ASP A 46 4.33 -0.90 -2.33
N ILE A 47 4.04 0.39 -2.55
CA ILE A 47 4.98 1.32 -3.22
C ILE A 47 6.26 1.47 -2.39
N ALA A 48 6.15 1.71 -1.09
CA ALA A 48 7.31 1.79 -0.21
C ALA A 48 8.12 0.47 -0.20
N SER A 49 7.44 -0.67 -0.21
CA SER A 49 8.09 -1.98 -0.28
C SER A 49 8.81 -2.20 -1.62
N ALA A 50 8.25 -1.70 -2.73
CA ALA A 50 8.92 -1.70 -4.03
C ALA A 50 10.14 -0.79 -4.03
N VAL A 51 10.08 0.39 -3.41
CA VAL A 51 11.26 1.27 -3.24
C VAL A 51 12.36 0.54 -2.47
N SER A 52 12.04 -0.07 -1.32
CA SER A 52 13.01 -0.86 -0.57
C SER A 52 13.57 -2.05 -1.37
N PHE A 53 12.77 -2.62 -2.27
CA PHE A 53 13.25 -3.65 -3.19
C PHE A 53 14.25 -3.09 -4.22
N ALA A 54 14.00 -1.91 -4.79
CA ALA A 54 14.94 -1.23 -5.69
C ALA A 54 16.25 -0.88 -4.96
N GLU A 55 16.15 -0.29 -3.76
CA GLU A 55 17.32 0.02 -2.91
C GLU A 55 18.13 -1.25 -2.59
N THR A 56 17.47 -2.38 -2.39
CA THR A 56 18.16 -3.66 -2.19
C THR A 56 18.96 -4.09 -3.41
N LEU A 57 18.42 -3.89 -4.62
CA LEU A 57 19.14 -4.20 -5.86
C LEU A 57 20.31 -3.23 -6.07
N GLU A 58 20.17 -1.96 -5.67
CA GLU A 58 21.27 -1.00 -5.64
C GLU A 58 22.37 -1.43 -4.67
N LEU A 59 22.01 -1.89 -3.46
CA LEU A 59 22.97 -2.43 -2.50
C LEU A 59 23.70 -3.67 -3.05
N ALA A 60 23.01 -4.53 -3.80
CA ALA A 60 23.64 -5.68 -4.46
C ALA A 60 24.64 -5.24 -5.54
N LEU A 61 24.35 -4.18 -6.30
CA LEU A 61 25.29 -3.56 -7.25
C LEU A 61 26.50 -2.93 -6.55
N MET A 62 26.30 -2.28 -5.41
CA MET A 62 27.39 -1.68 -4.63
C MET A 62 28.36 -2.74 -4.08
N ASP A 63 27.84 -3.91 -3.68
CA ASP A 63 28.65 -5.03 -3.20
C ASP A 63 29.35 -5.78 -4.35
N ASN A 64 28.65 -5.94 -5.50
CA ASN A 64 29.22 -6.52 -6.71
C ASN A 64 28.69 -5.81 -7.98
N PRO A 65 29.50 -4.96 -8.64
CA PRO A 65 29.05 -4.11 -9.76
C PRO A 65 28.66 -4.89 -11.02
N ASN A 66 29.04 -6.18 -11.11
CA ASN A 66 28.75 -7.05 -12.24
C ASN A 66 27.78 -8.18 -11.86
N CYS A 67 26.97 -8.01 -10.80
CA CYS A 67 26.01 -9.04 -10.38
C CYS A 67 24.79 -9.20 -11.31
N PHE A 68 24.52 -8.22 -12.18
CA PHE A 68 23.40 -8.25 -13.12
C PHE A 68 23.83 -8.21 -14.59
N ASN A 69 23.10 -8.97 -15.41
CA ASN A 69 23.23 -8.92 -16.87
C ASN A 69 22.30 -7.86 -17.48
N ASP A 70 22.55 -7.46 -18.73
CA ASP A 70 21.63 -6.57 -19.44
C ASP A 70 20.25 -7.24 -19.61
N LYS A 71 19.18 -6.50 -19.33
CA LYS A 71 17.77 -6.93 -19.41
C LYS A 71 17.45 -8.18 -18.57
N GLN A 72 17.99 -8.25 -17.36
CA GLN A 72 17.67 -9.31 -16.41
C GLN A 72 16.35 -9.06 -15.67
N ILE A 73 15.62 -10.14 -15.40
CA ILE A 73 14.42 -10.15 -14.56
C ILE A 73 14.77 -10.82 -13.23
N ILE A 74 14.58 -10.12 -12.11
CA ILE A 74 14.84 -10.62 -10.77
C ILE A 74 13.54 -10.61 -9.96
N GLN A 75 13.26 -11.69 -9.26
CA GLN A 75 12.13 -11.76 -8.35
C GLN A 75 12.54 -11.40 -6.93
N SER A 76 11.60 -10.88 -6.16
CA SER A 76 11.76 -10.53 -4.74
C SER A 76 12.20 -11.70 -3.82
N ASN A 77 12.08 -12.94 -4.27
CA ASN A 77 12.51 -14.15 -3.55
C ASN A 77 13.89 -14.67 -4.01
N ASP A 78 14.57 -13.97 -4.92
CA ASP A 78 15.85 -14.40 -5.46
C ASP A 78 16.95 -14.37 -4.37
N PRO A 79 17.90 -15.32 -4.36
CA PRO A 79 19.05 -15.31 -3.44
C PRO A 79 19.81 -13.99 -3.37
N ILE A 80 19.94 -13.28 -4.50
CA ILE A 80 20.63 -11.98 -4.56
C ILE A 80 19.92 -10.94 -3.67
N VAL A 81 18.59 -11.04 -3.56
CA VAL A 81 17.74 -10.12 -2.81
C VAL A 81 17.66 -10.56 -1.35
N THR A 82 17.40 -11.85 -1.12
CA THR A 82 17.25 -12.41 0.24
C THR A 82 18.52 -12.33 1.08
N LYS A 83 19.70 -12.14 0.47
CA LYS A 83 20.95 -11.82 1.17
C LYS A 83 20.86 -10.51 1.97
N TYR A 84 20.09 -9.53 1.49
CA TYR A 84 20.00 -8.19 2.09
C TYR A 84 18.65 -7.93 2.76
N THR A 85 17.71 -8.89 2.71
CA THR A 85 16.37 -8.74 3.30
C THR A 85 16.08 -9.84 4.31
N HIS A 86 15.49 -9.47 5.44
CA HIS A 86 15.07 -10.42 6.48
C HIS A 86 13.73 -11.11 6.16
N SER A 87 13.02 -10.67 5.12
CA SER A 87 11.76 -11.27 4.68
C SER A 87 11.51 -10.99 3.20
N ILE A 88 10.73 -11.87 2.57
CA ILE A 88 10.36 -11.74 1.15
C ILE A 88 9.43 -10.53 0.99
N LEU A 89 9.86 -9.57 0.17
CA LEU A 89 9.08 -8.39 -0.18
C LEU A 89 7.97 -8.78 -1.14
N ALA A 90 6.71 -8.59 -0.76
CA ALA A 90 5.56 -8.89 -1.61
C ALA A 90 4.44 -7.87 -1.39
N ALA A 91 3.76 -7.52 -2.48
CA ALA A 91 2.64 -6.62 -2.48
C ALA A 91 1.37 -7.30 -1.93
N LYS A 92 0.60 -6.55 -1.14
CA LYS A 92 -0.59 -7.05 -0.42
C LYS A 92 -1.87 -6.32 -0.79
N SER A 93 -1.80 -5.16 -1.45
CA SER A 93 -2.99 -4.47 -1.95
C SER A 93 -3.65 -5.28 -3.07
N LYS A 94 -4.95 -5.05 -3.29
CA LYS A 94 -5.67 -5.70 -4.39
C LYS A 94 -5.09 -5.32 -5.76
N LYS A 95 -4.56 -4.10 -5.88
CA LYS A 95 -4.01 -3.59 -7.14
C LYS A 95 -2.70 -4.31 -7.53
N TYR A 96 -1.77 -4.44 -6.58
CA TYR A 96 -0.42 -4.92 -6.85
C TYR A 96 -0.16 -6.36 -6.38
N PHE A 97 -1.16 -7.04 -5.84
CA PHE A 97 -1.07 -8.34 -5.17
C PHE A 97 -0.06 -9.34 -5.78
N GLY A 98 0.90 -9.79 -4.96
CA GLY A 98 1.85 -10.85 -5.34
C GLY A 98 3.32 -10.48 -5.15
N PRO A 99 4.25 -11.35 -5.58
CA PRO A 99 5.68 -11.08 -5.49
C PRO A 99 6.07 -9.94 -6.44
N PHE A 100 7.04 -9.13 -6.02
CA PHE A 100 7.64 -8.12 -6.91
C PHE A 100 8.57 -8.77 -7.93
N THR A 101 8.57 -8.21 -9.13
CA THR A 101 9.48 -8.54 -10.22
C THR A 101 10.16 -7.27 -10.69
N ALA A 102 11.49 -7.24 -10.62
CA ALA A 102 12.32 -6.15 -11.12
C ALA A 102 12.84 -6.47 -12.52
N THR A 103 12.69 -5.53 -13.44
CA THR A 103 13.36 -5.52 -14.73
C THR A 103 14.54 -4.56 -14.65
N ILE A 104 15.74 -5.08 -14.88
CA ILE A 104 16.99 -4.34 -14.79
C ILE A 104 17.43 -3.98 -16.20
N LYS A 105 17.55 -2.68 -16.50
CA LYS A 105 18.03 -2.19 -17.81
C LYS A 105 19.37 -1.49 -17.61
N LYS A 106 20.40 -1.95 -18.33
CA LYS A 106 21.73 -1.35 -18.31
C LYS A 106 21.81 -0.25 -19.36
N SER A 107 21.94 1.01 -18.93
CA SER A 107 22.03 2.19 -19.81
C SER A 107 23.46 2.40 -20.31
N SER A 108 24.46 2.16 -19.44
CA SER A 108 25.89 2.27 -19.73
C SER A 108 26.69 1.35 -18.78
N ALA A 109 28.02 1.34 -18.86
CA ALA A 109 28.87 0.42 -18.08
C ALA A 109 28.54 0.38 -16.57
N ASP A 110 28.20 1.54 -15.99
CA ASP A 110 27.96 1.72 -14.54
C ASP A 110 26.54 2.26 -14.22
N GLU A 111 25.66 2.41 -15.21
CA GLU A 111 24.32 2.99 -14.99
C GLU A 111 23.24 1.93 -15.19
N TYR A 112 22.55 1.59 -14.10
CA TYR A 112 21.44 0.64 -14.09
C TYR A 112 20.14 1.38 -13.73
N SER A 113 19.05 1.00 -14.40
CA SER A 113 17.71 1.45 -14.07
C SER A 113 16.83 0.28 -13.67
N PHE A 114 16.03 0.48 -12.63
CA PHE A 114 15.17 -0.54 -12.04
C PHE A 114 13.71 -0.20 -12.28
N GLU A 115 12.98 -1.14 -12.88
CA GLU A 115 11.53 -1.06 -13.04
C GLU A 115 10.88 -2.21 -12.29
N ILE A 116 10.09 -1.90 -11.27
CA ILE A 116 9.45 -2.91 -10.43
C ILE A 116 7.98 -3.01 -10.78
N THR A 117 7.57 -4.24 -11.05
CA THR A 117 6.20 -4.59 -11.37
C THR A 117 5.67 -5.61 -10.36
N ALA A 118 4.37 -5.55 -10.11
CA ALA A 118 3.64 -6.58 -9.40
C ALA A 118 2.22 -6.68 -9.98
N ASN A 119 1.75 -7.90 -10.19
CA ASN A 119 0.47 -8.17 -10.86
C ASN A 119 0.31 -7.38 -12.19
N ASN A 120 1.35 -7.37 -13.03
CA ASN A 120 1.41 -6.65 -14.32
C ASN A 120 1.26 -5.12 -14.23
N ASN A 121 1.27 -4.54 -13.03
CA ASN A 121 1.24 -3.11 -12.82
C ASN A 121 2.63 -2.61 -12.44
N LYS A 122 3.07 -1.51 -13.05
CA LYS A 122 4.27 -0.78 -12.63
C LYS A 122 4.04 -0.16 -11.26
N VAL A 123 4.89 -0.50 -10.30
CA VAL A 123 4.84 -0.01 -8.92
C VAL A 123 5.90 1.06 -8.70
N TYR A 124 7.09 0.85 -9.28
CA TYR A 124 8.23 1.76 -9.20
C TYR A 124 9.00 1.80 -10.55
N PRO A 125 9.56 2.96 -10.96
CA PRO A 125 9.40 4.28 -10.33
C PRO A 125 7.96 4.79 -10.47
N GLN A 126 7.48 5.54 -9.48
CA GLN A 126 6.19 6.22 -9.58
C GLN A 126 6.32 7.32 -10.65
N GLU A 127 5.44 7.33 -11.65
CA GLU A 127 5.26 8.51 -12.49
C GLU A 127 4.88 9.66 -11.56
N GLU A 128 5.59 10.80 -11.61
CA GLU A 128 5.17 11.98 -10.86
C GLU A 128 3.72 12.28 -11.24
N SER A 129 2.82 12.21 -10.26
CA SER A 129 1.45 12.67 -10.45
C SER A 129 1.48 14.19 -10.57
N GLY A 130 1.77 14.68 -11.78
CA GLY A 130 1.63 16.07 -12.17
C GLY A 130 0.20 16.51 -11.88
N ASN A 131 0.08 17.40 -10.90
CA ASN A 131 -1.16 18.00 -10.47
C ASN A 131 -1.67 18.93 -11.59
N ASN A 132 -2.32 18.39 -12.63
CA ASN A 132 -2.96 19.17 -13.68
C ASN A 132 -4.27 19.79 -13.17
N ASN A 133 -4.17 20.67 -12.17
CA ASN A 133 -5.15 21.72 -11.94
C ASN A 133 -4.74 22.93 -12.79
N THR A 134 -4.85 22.82 -14.11
CA THR A 134 -4.91 24.00 -14.96
C THR A 134 -6.27 24.65 -14.70
N ASN A 135 -6.26 25.66 -13.83
CA ASN A 135 -7.32 26.65 -13.72
C ASN A 135 -7.73 27.08 -15.14
N SER A 136 -9.02 26.89 -15.43
CA SER A 136 -9.71 27.48 -16.57
C SER A 136 -9.66 29.01 -16.43
N MET A 137 -8.59 29.63 -16.92
CA MET A 137 -8.55 31.07 -17.15
C MET A 137 -9.08 31.31 -18.57
N GLY A 138 -10.34 31.72 -18.65
CA GLY A 138 -11.01 32.06 -19.89
C GLY A 138 -10.22 33.08 -20.69
N LYS A 139 -9.90 32.74 -21.94
CA LYS A 139 -9.51 33.72 -22.94
C LYS A 139 -10.76 34.51 -23.35
N THR A 140 -10.95 35.68 -22.76
CA THR A 140 -11.71 36.75 -23.41
C THR A 140 -10.76 37.42 -24.39
N LYS A 141 -11.06 37.33 -25.68
CA LYS A 141 -10.33 38.00 -26.76
C LYS A 141 -10.72 39.49 -26.76
N GLU A 142 -9.73 40.36 -26.84
CA GLU A 142 -9.85 41.67 -27.50
C GLU A 142 -9.75 41.50 -29.02
#